data_AF-A0A437RRQ9-F1
#
_entry.id   AF-A0A437RRQ9-F1
#
_cell.length_a   1.000
_cell.length_b   1.000
_cell.length_c   1.000
_cell.angle_alpha   90.00
_cell.angle_beta   90.00
_cell.angle_gamma   90.00
#
_symmetry.space_group_name_H-M   'P 1'
#
loop_
_entity.id
_entity.type
_entity.pdbx_description
1 polymer ?
#
loop_
_entity_poly.entity_id
_entity_poly.type
_entity_poly.pdbx_seq_one_letter_code
_entity_poly.pdbx_strand_id
1 'polypeptide(L)' 'MERTALPLALPALTLLPGLHGALFIVCLGSSLTLLAARRGRFLEGLRAAVHLLGFSEVNREEPLPEELLPWAGNV' A
#
# COMPACT_ATOMS: atom_id res chain seq x y z
N MET A 1 26.51 13.32 1.46
CA MET A 1 25.30 13.20 0.62
C MET A 1 24.20 12.61 1.48
N GLU A 2 23.50 13.47 2.22
CA GLU A 2 22.35 13.06 3.03
C GLU A 2 21.21 12.66 2.08
N ARG A 3 20.85 11.39 2.08
CA ARG A 3 19.57 10.94 1.53
C ARG A 3 18.50 11.46 2.47
N THR A 4 17.89 12.58 2.15
CA THR A 4 16.63 13.00 2.75
C THR A 4 15.64 11.87 2.47
N ALA A 5 15.40 11.03 3.47
CA ALA A 5 14.31 10.08 3.44
C ALA A 5 13.03 10.91 3.34
N LEU A 6 12.41 10.94 2.16
CA LEU A 6 11.06 11.44 1.99
C LEU A 6 10.21 10.71 3.06
N PRO A 7 9.45 11.44 3.89
CA PRO A 7 8.60 10.80 4.90
C PRO A 7 7.77 9.73 4.20
N LEU A 8 7.78 8.50 4.75
CA LEU A 8 7.01 7.36 4.24
C LEU A 8 5.60 7.86 3.93
N ALA A 9 5.29 8.04 2.64
CA ALA A 9 4.03 8.63 2.24
C ALA A 9 2.91 7.71 2.74
N LEU A 10 1.97 8.28 3.50
CA LEU A 10 0.81 7.53 3.97
C LEU A 10 0.11 6.89 2.76
N PRO A 11 -0.42 5.66 2.91
CA PRO A 11 -1.17 5.02 1.85
C PRO A 11 -2.26 5.96 1.35
N ALA A 12 -2.24 6.26 0.05
CA ALA A 12 -3.12 7.25 -0.54
C ALA A 12 -3.66 6.77 -1.88
N LEU A 13 -4.94 7.05 -2.12
CA LEU A 13 -5.60 6.81 -3.39
C LEU A 13 -6.05 8.14 -3.98
N THR A 14 -5.55 8.45 -5.17
CA THR A 14 -5.99 9.60 -5.96
C THR A 14 -6.75 9.13 -7.20
N LEU A 15 -7.89 9.76 -7.47
CA LEU A 15 -8.71 9.50 -8.65
C LEU A 15 -8.52 10.62 -9.68
N LEU A 16 -8.09 10.27 -10.89
CA LEU A 16 -8.13 11.17 -12.04
C LEU A 16 -9.28 10.74 -12.97
N PRO A 17 -10.39 11.49 -13.01
CA PRO A 17 -11.46 11.23 -13.96
C PRO A 17 -11.02 11.61 -15.38
N GLY A 18 -11.38 10.79 -16.35
CA GLY A 18 -11.19 11.06 -17.77
C GLY A 18 -12.49 10.88 -18.55
N LEU A 19 -12.50 11.32 -19.82
CA LEU A 19 -13.71 11.29 -20.65
C LEU A 19 -14.22 9.86 -20.93
N HIS A 20 -13.32 8.88 -21.04
CA HIS A 20 -13.65 7.49 -21.39
C HIS A 20 -13.38 6.48 -20.27
N GLY A 21 -12.94 6.95 -19.10
CA GLY A 21 -12.51 6.10 -18.01
C GLY A 21 -11.96 6.88 -16.83
N ALA A 22 -11.31 6.19 -15.93
CA ALA A 22 -10.65 6.78 -14.77
C ALA A 22 -9.29 6.14 -14.56
N LEU A 23 -8.36 6.93 -14.05
CA LEU A 23 -7.06 6.48 -13.59
C LEU A 23 -7.03 6.56 -12.06
N PHE A 24 -6.75 5.44 -11.42
CA PHE A 24 -6.55 5.35 -9.98
C PHE A 24 -5.05 5.30 -9.72
N ILE A 25 -4.54 6.25 -8.93
CA ILE A 25 -3.15 6.33 -8.50
C ILE A 25 -3.11 5.86 -7.05
N VAL A 26 -2.45 4.73 -6.80
CA VAL A 26 -2.29 4.13 -5.48
C VAL A 26 -0.84 4.33 -5.03
N CYS A 27 -0.65 5.07 -3.96
CA CYS A 27 0.65 5.27 -3.31
C CYS A 27 0.74 4.38 -2.07
N LEU A 28 1.81 3.61 -1.95
CA LEU A 28 2.09 2.66 -0.87
C LEU A 28 3.52 2.89 -0.38
N GLY A 29 3.72 3.76 0.61
CA GLY A 29 5.06 4.12 1.08
C GLY A 29 5.93 4.71 -0.03
N SER A 30 6.95 3.97 -0.47
CA SER A 30 7.84 4.35 -1.59
C SER A 30 7.38 3.86 -2.96
N SER A 31 6.30 3.07 -3.03
CA SER A 31 5.79 2.48 -4.27
C SER A 31 4.58 3.24 -4.81
N LEU A 32 4.49 3.34 -6.14
CA LEU A 32 3.37 3.95 -6.85
C LEU A 32 2.82 2.95 -7.88
N THR A 33 1.51 2.74 -7.84
CA THR A 33 0.79 1.85 -8.75
C THR A 33 -0.32 2.62 -9.46
N LEU A 34 -0.48 2.36 -10.76
CA LEU A 34 -1.49 2.99 -11.61
C LEU A 34 -2.48 1.93 -12.12
N LEU A 35 -3.77 2.18 -11.95
CA LEU A 35 -4.84 1.35 -12.51
C LEU A 35 -5.71 2.19 -13.43
N ALA A 36 -5.82 1.80 -14.69
CA ALA A 36 -6.74 2.41 -15.63
C ALA A 36 -8.01 1.56 -15.76
N ALA A 37 -9.17 2.17 -15.57
CA ALA A 37 -10.47 1.52 -15.77
C ALA A 37 -11.27 2.25 -16.85
N ARG A 38 -11.87 1.49 -17.76
CA ARG A 38 -12.88 2.02 -18.69
C ARG A 38 -14.13 2.42 -17.92
N ARG A 39 -14.93 3.36 -18.45
CA ARG A 39 -16.16 3.88 -17.80
C ARG A 39 -17.10 2.77 -17.28
N GLY A 40 -17.33 1.72 -18.07
CA GLY A 40 -18.21 0.60 -17.69
C GLY A 40 -17.66 -0.32 -16.59
N ARG A 41 -16.39 -0.16 -16.21
CA ARG A 41 -15.69 -0.96 -15.20
C ARG A 41 -15.16 -0.09 -14.06
N PHE A 42 -15.69 1.12 -13.90
CA PHE A 42 -15.21 2.08 -12.89
C PHE A 42 -15.21 1.51 -11.47
N LEU A 43 -16.32 0.88 -11.05
CA LEU A 43 -16.44 0.31 -9.71
C LEU A 43 -15.47 -0.86 -9.48
N GLU A 44 -15.19 -1.65 -10.50
CA GLU A 44 -14.18 -2.71 -10.42
C GLU A 44 -12.78 -2.13 -10.26
N GLY A 45 -12.46 -1.05 -11.00
CA GLY A 45 -11.21 -0.31 -10.85
C GLY A 45 -11.06 0.30 -9.45
N LEU A 46 -12.12 0.90 -8.92
CA LEU A 46 -12.13 1.45 -7.56
C LEU A 46 -11.92 0.34 -6.51
N ARG A 47 -12.63 -0.78 -6.65
CA ARG A 47 -12.48 -1.93 -5.74
C ARG A 47 -11.06 -2.47 -5.78
N ALA A 48 -10.46 -2.63 -6.96
CA ALA A 48 -9.08 -3.05 -7.11
C ALA A 48 -8.11 -2.06 -6.45
N ALA A 49 -8.29 -0.75 -6.64
CA ALA A 49 -7.46 0.28 -6.03
C ALA A 49 -7.53 0.27 -4.49
N VAL A 50 -8.72 0.08 -3.92
CA VAL A 50 -8.92 -0.05 -2.48
C VAL A 50 -8.29 -1.34 -1.94
N HIS A 51 -8.40 -2.46 -2.66
CA HIS A 51 -7.73 -3.70 -2.28
C HIS A 51 -6.21 -3.54 -2.24
N LEU A 52 -5.61 -2.81 -3.20
CA LEU A 52 -4.18 -2.52 -3.19
C LEU A 52 -3.76 -1.66 -2.00
N LEU A 53 -4.60 -0.71 -1.56
CA LEU A 53 -4.34 0.04 -0.33
C LEU A 53 -4.32 -0.86 0.92
N GLY A 54 -5.21 -1.85 0.98
CA GLY A 54 -5.27 -2.82 2.09
C GLY A 54 -4.03 -3.71 2.21
N PHE A 55 -3.29 -3.94 1.11
CA PHE A 55 -2.01 -4.65 1.16
C PHE A 55 -0.91 -3.90 1.91
N SER A 56 -1.06 -2.58 2.14
CA SER A 56 -0.09 -1.82 2.92
C SER A 56 0.06 -2.33 4.35
N GLU A 57 -0.98 -2.95 4.92
CA GLU A 57 -0.92 -3.48 6.29
C GLU A 57 -0.24 -4.85 6.37
N VAL A 58 -0.24 -5.62 5.27
CA VAL A 58 0.34 -6.96 5.22
C VAL A 58 1.87 -6.92 5.14
N ASN A 59 2.45 -5.80 4.69
CA ASN A 59 3.90 -5.62 4.61
C ASN A 59 4.46 -4.81 5.78
N ARG A 60 3.73 -4.68 6.89
CA ARG A 60 4.40 -4.39 8.16
C ARG A 60 5.25 -5.62 8.43
N GLU A 61 6.56 -5.48 8.26
CA GLU A 61 7.52 -6.27 9.02
C GLU A 61 7.11 -6.11 10.48
N GLU A 62 6.28 -7.02 10.97
CA GLU A 62 6.15 -7.24 12.40
C GLU A 62 7.57 -7.46 12.88
N PRO A 63 8.12 -6.58 13.74
CA PRO A 63 9.37 -6.92 14.39
C PRO A 63 9.09 -8.26 15.06
N LEU A 64 9.83 -9.30 14.65
CA LEU A 64 9.86 -10.56 15.38
C LEU A 64 9.97 -10.19 16.85
N PRO A 65 9.01 -10.55 17.71
CA PRO A 65 9.13 -10.27 19.11
C PRO A 65 10.45 -10.89 19.57
N GLU A 66 11.43 -10.06 19.93
CA GLU A 66 12.67 -10.52 20.56
C GLU A 66 12.38 -11.26 21.90
N GLU A 67 11.12 -11.25 22.33
CA GLU A 67 10.57 -12.00 23.46
C GLU A 67 9.83 -13.28 23.03
N LEU A 68 10.41 -14.11 22.15
CA LEU A 68 10.04 -15.52 22.10
C LEU A 68 10.88 -16.34 23.11
N LEU A 69 10.54 -16.09 24.38
CA LEU A 69 10.22 -17.07 25.42
C LEU A 69 11.28 -17.38 26.53
N PRO A 70 10.82 -17.45 27.80
CA PRO A 70 11.65 -17.64 29.00
C PRO A 70 12.17 -19.06 29.22
N TRP A 71 12.05 -19.97 28.23
CA TRP A 71 12.51 -21.36 28.37
C TRP A 71 14.00 -21.55 28.05
N ALA A 72 14.76 -20.48 27.84
CA ALA A 72 16.21 -20.52 28.02
C ALA A 72 16.62 -20.70 29.51
N GLY A 73 15.67 -21.04 30.38
CA GLY A 73 15.92 -21.73 31.63
C GLY A 73 16.06 -23.24 31.43
N ASN A 74 17.29 -23.70 31.64
CA ASN A 74 17.63 -25.00 32.25
C ASN A 74 17.79 -26.23 31.34
N VAL A 75 18.98 -26.36 30.73
CA VAL A 75 19.74 -27.63 30.65
C VAL A 75 21.22 -27.32 30.90
#